data_AF-A0A9Q9M5C0-F1
#
_entry.id   AF-A0A9Q9M5C0-F1
#
_cell.length_a   1.000
_cell.length_b   1.000
_cell.length_c   1.000
_cell.angle_alpha   90.00
_cell.angle_beta   90.00
_cell.angle_gamma   90.00
#
_symmetry.space_group_name_H-M   'P 1'
#
loop_
_entity.id
_entity.type
_entity.pdbx_description
1 polymer ?
#
loop_
_entity_poly.entity_id
_entity_poly.type
_entity_poly.pdbx_seq_one_letter_code
_entity_poly.pdbx_strand_id
1 'polypeptide(L)'
;MTPEQQRLLIEINEDFEEHHAVVNRNLRIKRMPTGPGFRLRDLDKYAVFLDSTPAEQAEFMKSVHPDELEFYEQLLMSRIGFEIAEEKSGSITEDRVARNPDRYRWDKE
;
A
#
# COMPACT_ATOMS: atom_id res chain seq x y z
N MET A 1 1.85 26.98 19.17
CA MET A 1 2.82 26.22 18.37
C MET A 1 3.87 27.20 17.88
N THR A 2 5.15 26.98 18.16
CA THR A 2 6.22 27.86 17.68
C THR A 2 6.56 27.54 16.21
N PRO A 3 7.20 28.46 15.46
CA PRO A 3 7.66 28.19 14.10
C PRO A 3 8.60 26.98 14.01
N GLU A 4 9.43 26.75 15.02
CA GLU A 4 10.30 25.57 15.13
C GLU A 4 9.50 24.28 15.34
N GLN A 5 8.47 24.31 16.19
CA GLN A 5 7.57 23.16 16.36
C GLN A 5 6.81 22.83 15.07
N GLN A 6 6.42 23.84 14.28
CA GLN A 6 5.77 23.61 12.98
C GLN A 6 6.72 22.96 11.97
N ARG A 7 7.97 23.42 11.88
CA ARG A 7 8.99 22.80 11.02
C ARG A 7 9.26 21.35 11.41
N LEU A 8 9.46 21.10 12.71
CA LEU A 8 9.71 19.74 13.21
C LEU A 8 8.55 18.79 12.92
N LEU A 9 7.31 19.27 13.03
CA LEU A 9 6.12 18.48 12.69
C LEU A 9 6.04 18.17 11.19
N ILE A 10 6.43 19.10 10.33
CA ILE A 10 6.49 18.87 8.88
C ILE A 10 7.54 17.82 8.56
N GLU A 11 8.76 17.96 9.09
CA GLU A 11 9.85 17.00 8.87
C GLU A 11 9.49 15.60 9.37
N ILE A 12 8.91 15.48 10.57
CA ILE A 12 8.46 14.18 11.11
C ILE A 12 7.39 13.55 10.23
N ASN A 13 6.45 14.34 9.70
CA ASN A 13 5.41 13.82 8.83
C ASN A 13 5.96 13.40 7.46
N GLU A 14 6.89 14.16 6.89
CA GLU A 14 7.53 13.84 5.61
C GLU A 14 8.37 12.55 5.72
N ASP A 15 9.19 12.42 6.76
CA ASP A 15 9.98 11.21 7.03
C ASP A 15 9.06 9.99 7.23
N PHE A 16 7.94 10.18 7.92
CA PHE A 16 6.96 9.13 8.14
C PHE A 16 6.28 8.71 6.83
N GLU A 17 5.88 9.66 5.99
CA GLU A 17 5.27 9.39 4.68
C GLU A 17 6.25 8.68 3.73
N GLU A 18 7.51 9.13 3.68
CA GLU A 18 8.54 8.50 2.84
C GLU A 18 8.82 7.06 3.29
N HIS A 19 8.96 6.83 4.60
CA HIS A 19 9.15 5.49 5.15
C HIS A 19 7.99 4.57 4.80
N HIS A 20 6.74 5.04 4.98
CA HIS A 20 5.55 4.28 4.62
C HIS A 20 5.47 3.99 3.12
N ALA A 21 5.87 4.93 2.26
CA ALA A 21 5.90 4.73 0.81
C ALA A 21 6.87 3.61 0.40
N VAL A 22 8.07 3.59 0.99
CA VAL A 22 9.07 2.54 0.74
C VAL A 22 8.54 1.17 1.20
N VAL A 23 7.99 1.09 2.42
CA VAL A 23 7.41 -0.14 2.95
C VAL A 23 6.28 -0.66 2.06
N ASN A 24 5.34 0.21 1.67
CA ASN A 24 4.21 -0.15 0.83
C ASN A 24 4.66 -0.68 -0.54
N ARG A 25 5.64 -0.02 -1.16
CA ARG A 25 6.20 -0.44 -2.45
C ARG A 25 6.89 -1.79 -2.36
N ASN A 26 7.71 -2.01 -1.32
CA ASN A 26 8.43 -3.26 -1.13
C ASN A 26 7.49 -4.46 -0.92
N LEU A 27 6.42 -4.26 -0.16
CA LEU A 27 5.39 -5.27 0.06
C LEU A 27 4.36 -5.36 -1.08
N ARG A 28 4.44 -4.47 -2.07
CA ARG A 28 3.48 -4.32 -3.17
C ARG A 28 2.04 -4.23 -2.66
N ILE A 29 1.82 -3.39 -1.66
CA ILE A 29 0.50 -3.14 -1.08
C ILE A 29 0.10 -1.69 -1.31
N LYS A 30 -1.21 -1.42 -1.33
CA LYS A 30 -1.72 -0.07 -1.57
C LYS A 30 -1.40 0.86 -0.41
N ARG A 31 -1.54 0.36 0.83
CA ARG A 31 -1.27 1.06 2.08
C ARG A 31 -1.11 0.07 3.23
N MET A 32 -0.06 0.22 4.03
CA MET A 32 0.11 -0.54 5.26
C MET A 32 -1.07 -0.31 6.22
N PRO A 33 -1.77 -1.38 6.65
CA PRO A 33 -2.73 -1.29 7.74
C PRO A 33 -2.02 -0.88 9.03
N THR A 34 -2.58 0.09 9.75
CA THR A 34 -2.06 0.55 11.04
C THR A 34 -3.13 0.30 12.10
N GLY A 35 -2.82 -0.46 13.16
CA GLY A 35 -3.79 -0.85 14.18
C GLY A 35 -3.30 -2.00 15.05
N PRO A 36 -4.19 -2.62 15.85
CA PRO A 36 -3.88 -3.86 16.57
C PRO A 36 -3.31 -4.93 15.62
N GLY A 37 -2.30 -5.67 16.08
CA GLY A 37 -1.60 -6.67 15.26
C GLY A 37 -0.47 -6.13 14.37
N PHE A 38 -0.44 -4.83 14.07
CA PHE A 38 0.70 -4.23 13.35
C PHE A 38 1.95 -4.13 14.23
N ARG A 39 3.08 -4.59 13.69
CA ARG A 39 4.40 -4.50 14.33
C ARG A 39 5.46 -4.23 13.28
N LEU A 40 6.17 -3.11 13.43
CA LEU A 40 7.24 -2.71 12.50
C LEU A 40 8.36 -3.76 12.37
N ARG A 41 8.63 -4.54 13.42
CA ARG A 41 9.65 -5.60 13.38
C ARG A 41 9.25 -6.83 12.56
N ASP A 42 7.97 -6.97 12.22
CA ASP A 42 7.42 -8.15 11.56
C ASP A 42 7.22 -7.93 10.03
N LEU A 43 7.81 -6.88 9.45
CA LEU A 43 7.72 -6.58 8.01
C LEU A 43 8.14 -7.77 7.13
N ASP A 44 9.20 -8.48 7.50
CA ASP A 44 9.65 -9.67 6.76
C ASP A 44 8.62 -10.80 6.80
N LYS A 45 7.89 -10.95 7.92
CA LYS A 45 6.81 -11.94 8.04
C LYS A 45 5.63 -11.56 7.16
N TYR A 46 5.32 -10.27 7.08
CA TYR A 46 4.27 -9.77 6.21
C TYR A 46 4.61 -10.01 4.74
N ALA A 47 5.87 -9.82 4.35
CA ALA A 47 6.35 -10.14 3.00
C ALA A 47 6.18 -11.63 2.69
N VAL A 48 6.67 -12.51 3.58
CA VAL A 48 6.55 -13.98 3.42
C VAL A 48 5.10 -14.41 3.29
N PHE A 49 4.20 -13.86 4.11
CA PHE A 49 2.78 -14.15 4.03
C PHE A 49 2.16 -13.68 2.69
N LEU A 50 2.46 -12.45 2.27
CA LEU A 50 1.93 -11.88 1.02
C LEU A 50 2.43 -12.62 -0.23
N ASP A 51 3.64 -13.15 -0.20
CA ASP A 51 4.23 -13.90 -1.31
C ASP A 51 3.90 -15.41 -1.28
N SER A 52 3.26 -15.89 -0.21
CA SER A 52 2.81 -17.28 -0.10
C SER A 52 1.56 -17.56 -0.95
N THR A 53 1.33 -18.83 -1.27
CA THR A 53 0.17 -19.25 -2.08
C THR A 53 -1.15 -19.08 -1.31
N PRO A 54 -2.31 -18.97 -1.99
CA PRO A 54 -3.59 -18.86 -1.30
C PRO A 54 -3.89 -20.00 -0.32
N ALA A 55 -3.38 -21.21 -0.60
CA ALA A 55 -3.51 -22.36 0.29
C ALA A 55 -2.67 -22.20 1.58
N GLU A 56 -1.43 -21.72 1.44
CA GLU A 56 -0.53 -21.44 2.58
C GLU A 56 -1.05 -20.26 3.41
N GLN A 57 -1.57 -19.21 2.77
CA GLN A 57 -2.22 -18.10 3.45
C GLN A 57 -3.42 -18.57 4.26
N ALA A 58 -4.29 -19.39 3.67
CA ALA A 58 -5.45 -19.94 4.36
C ALA A 58 -5.06 -20.81 5.57
N GLU A 59 -3.98 -21.58 5.46
CA GLU A 59 -3.47 -22.38 6.58
C GLU A 59 -2.85 -21.52 7.68
N PHE A 60 -2.06 -20.52 7.30
CA PHE A 60 -1.50 -19.54 8.24
C PHE A 60 -2.61 -18.84 9.04
N MET A 61 -3.66 -18.37 8.36
CA MET A 61 -4.80 -17.68 8.98
C MET A 61 -5.55 -18.55 10.00
N LYS A 62 -5.50 -19.89 9.94
CA LYS A 62 -6.09 -20.76 10.97
C LYS A 62 -5.29 -20.77 12.28
N SER A 63 -4.00 -20.47 12.20
CA SER A 63 -3.06 -20.55 13.33
C SER A 63 -2.76 -19.18 13.97
N VAL A 64 -3.17 -18.10 13.32
CA VAL A 64 -2.97 -16.73 13.77
C VAL A 64 -3.82 -16.43 15.00
N HIS A 65 -3.28 -15.60 15.91
CA HIS A 65 -4.03 -15.16 17.08
C HIS A 65 -5.26 -14.34 16.66
N PRO A 66 -6.43 -14.50 17.30
CA PRO A 66 -7.64 -13.77 16.93
C PRO A 66 -7.46 -12.25 16.80
N ASP A 67 -6.68 -11.64 17.70
CA ASP A 67 -6.37 -10.20 17.69
C ASP A 67 -5.52 -9.74 16.49
N GLU A 68 -4.89 -10.66 15.77
CA GLU A 68 -4.04 -10.38 14.61
C GLU A 68 -4.75 -10.73 13.29
N LEU A 69 -5.86 -11.47 13.31
CA LEU A 69 -6.59 -11.89 12.11
C LEU A 69 -7.03 -10.70 11.27
N GLU A 70 -7.67 -9.72 11.89
CA GLU A 70 -8.16 -8.53 11.20
C GLU A 70 -7.01 -7.77 10.49
N PHE A 71 -5.83 -7.72 11.10
CA PHE A 71 -4.65 -7.11 10.49
C PHE A 71 -4.24 -7.84 9.21
N TYR A 72 -4.15 -9.16 9.24
CA TYR A 72 -3.76 -9.94 8.05
C TYR A 72 -4.83 -9.90 6.95
N GLU A 73 -6.11 -9.84 7.30
CA GLU A 73 -7.20 -9.63 6.33
C GLU A 73 -7.08 -8.25 5.66
N GLN A 74 -6.85 -7.19 6.43
CA GLN A 74 -6.63 -5.85 5.89
C GLN A 74 -5.37 -5.79 5.02
N LEU A 75 -4.33 -6.54 5.37
CA LEU A 75 -3.09 -6.64 4.61
C LEU A 75 -3.33 -7.28 3.23
N LEU A 76 -4.11 -8.38 3.17
CA LEU A 76 -4.53 -9.00 1.91
C LEU A 76 -5.38 -8.05 1.06
N MET A 77 -6.35 -7.37 1.66
CA MET A 77 -7.17 -6.38 0.96
C MET A 77 -6.32 -5.24 0.39
N SER A 78 -5.28 -4.83 1.09
CA SER A 78 -4.34 -3.82 0.62
C SER A 78 -3.49 -4.31 -0.56
N ARG A 79 -3.08 -5.59 -0.57
CA ARG A 79 -2.39 -6.24 -1.71
C ARG A 79 -3.29 -6.30 -2.94
N ILE A 80 -4.54 -6.75 -2.78
CA ILE A 80 -5.53 -6.77 -3.87
C ILE A 80 -5.72 -5.36 -4.44
N GLY A 81 -5.81 -4.35 -3.57
CA GLY A 81 -5.94 -2.96 -3.98
C GLY A 81 -4.75 -2.43 -4.80
N PHE A 82 -3.54 -2.92 -4.53
CA PHE A 82 -2.34 -2.63 -5.30
C PHE A 82 -2.37 -3.33 -6.67
N GLU A 83 -2.67 -4.63 -6.68
CA GLU A 83 -2.71 -5.42 -7.92
C GLU A 83 -3.74 -4.88 -8.92
N ILE A 84 -4.93 -4.49 -8.43
CA ILE A 84 -5.94 -3.82 -9.26
C ILE A 84 -5.43 -2.48 -9.81
N ALA A 85 -4.66 -1.71 -9.03
CA ALA A 85 -4.10 -0.43 -9.47
C ALA A 85 -3.02 -0.65 -10.54
N GLU A 86 -2.14 -1.62 -10.34
CA GLU A 86 -1.10 -2.00 -11.31
C GLU A 86 -1.73 -2.52 -12.61
N GLU A 87 -2.74 -3.41 -12.52
CA GLU A 87 -3.48 -3.90 -13.69
C GLU A 87 -4.14 -2.76 -14.47
N LYS A 88 -4.73 -1.79 -13.77
CA LYS A 88 -5.31 -0.58 -14.39
C LYS A 88 -4.24 0.34 -14.99
N SER A 89 -3.03 0.36 -14.44
CA SER A 89 -1.90 1.16 -14.95
C SER A 89 -1.25 0.53 -16.19
N GLY A 90 -1.36 -0.80 -16.35
CA GLY A 90 -0.77 -1.57 -17.46
C GLY A 90 -1.35 -1.28 -18.86
N SER A 91 -2.32 -0.36 -19.00
CA SER A 91 -2.82 0.06 -20.32
C SER A 91 -3.41 1.48 -20.28
N ILE A 92 -2.52 2.46 -20.42
CA ILE A 92 -2.81 3.65 -21.21
C ILE A 92 -2.15 3.41 -22.57
N THR A 93 -2.71 2.50 -23.36
CA THR A 93 -2.36 2.43 -24.79
C THR A 93 -2.78 3.73 -25.48
N GLU A 94 -2.13 4.07 -26.60
CA GLU A 94 -2.52 5.18 -27.48
C GLU A 94 -4.02 5.13 -27.82
N ASP A 95 -4.59 3.94 -27.85
CA ASP A 95 -6.02 3.62 -28.01
C ASP A 95 -6.94 4.26 -26.96
N ARG A 96 -6.48 4.40 -25.71
CA ARG A 96 -7.25 5.01 -24.60
C ARG A 96 -7.12 6.53 -24.60
N VAL A 97 -5.97 7.04 -25.02
CA VAL A 97 -5.71 8.47 -25.27
C VAL A 97 -6.55 8.95 -26.45
N ALA A 98 -6.62 8.17 -27.53
CA ALA A 98 -7.43 8.46 -28.71
C ALA A 98 -8.94 8.47 -28.42
N ARG A 99 -9.42 7.66 -27.46
CA ARG A 99 -10.83 7.61 -27.04
C ARG A 99 -11.25 8.69 -26.05
N ASN A 100 -10.30 9.32 -25.34
CA ASN A 100 -10.58 10.42 -24.41
C ASN A 100 -9.58 11.57 -24.63
N PRO A 101 -9.55 12.16 -25.84
CA PRO A 101 -8.56 13.18 -26.18
C PRO A 101 -8.66 14.39 -25.25
N ASP A 102 -9.88 14.76 -24.85
CA ASP A 102 -10.18 15.94 -24.04
C ASP A 102 -9.60 15.89 -22.62
N ARG A 103 -9.28 14.68 -22.12
CA ARG A 103 -8.79 14.47 -20.74
C ARG A 103 -7.26 14.48 -20.64
N TYR A 104 -6.57 14.33 -21.78
CA TYR A 104 -5.12 14.13 -21.84
C TYR A 104 -4.40 15.03 -22.86
N ARG A 105 -5.12 15.70 -23.76
CA ARG A 105 -4.58 16.87 -24.46
C ARG A 105 -4.59 18.05 -23.51
N TRP A 106 -3.41 18.35 -22.98
CA TRP A 106 -3.16 19.62 -22.34
C TRP A 106 -3.10 20.68 -23.44
N ASP A 107 -4.21 21.38 -23.69
CA ASP A 107 -4.17 22.58 -24.50
C ASP A 107 -3.38 23.64 -23.72
N LYS A 108 -2.18 23.96 -24.20
CA LYS A 108 -1.48 25.18 -23.80
C LYS A 108 -2.12 26.33 -24.57
N GLU A 109 -3.09 26.99 -23.96
CA GLU A 109 -3.41 28.39 -24.21
C GLU A 109 -3.33 29.19 -22.92
#